data_AF-A0AAT9GVH7-F1
#
_entry.id   AF-A0AAT9GVH7-F1
#
_cell.length_a   1.000
_cell.length_b   1.000
_cell.length_c   1.000
_cell.angle_alpha   90.00
_cell.angle_beta   90.00
_cell.angle_gamma   90.00
#
_symmetry.space_group_name_H-M   'P 1'
#
loop_
_entity.id
_entity.type
_entity.pdbx_description
1 polymer ?
#
loop_
_entity_poly.entity_id
_entity_poly.type
_entity_poly.pdbx_seq_one_letter_code
_entity_poly.pdbx_strand_id
1 'polypeptide(L)'
;MSLQQTNSIEKLLDDATELAISASRPSGRGNKPEVDKSTVENLLSYLQLRKNINELLAYIIRQMGRGEIDKETGSLLLSKLRGKDYETAVTFLGYFKWIYEALTSRELQDKRAQLNNVKEFKKLVEILSR
;
A
#
# COMPACT_ATOMS: atom_id res chain seq x y z
N MET A 1 16.87 18.16 9.20
CA MET A 1 16.29 17.57 7.97
C MET A 1 16.10 18.70 6.95
N SER A 2 16.46 18.49 5.69
CA SER A 2 16.26 19.50 4.63
C SER A 2 14.81 19.47 4.11
N LEU A 3 14.29 20.60 3.63
CA LEU A 3 12.94 20.72 3.06
C LEU A 3 12.67 19.71 1.92
N GLN A 4 13.69 19.38 1.12
CA GLN A 4 13.59 18.35 0.07
C GLN A 4 13.39 16.94 0.62
N GLN A 5 14.03 16.58 1.75
CA GLN A 5 13.83 15.28 2.38
C GLN A 5 12.44 15.16 2.98
N THR A 6 11.92 16.22 3.62
CA THR A 6 10.56 16.26 4.16
C THR A 6 9.50 16.03 3.07
N ASN A 7 9.61 16.76 1.95
CA ASN A 7 8.71 16.60 0.80
C ASN A 7 8.76 15.19 0.19
N SER A 8 9.92 14.51 0.28
CA SER A 8 10.06 13.15 -0.24
C SER A 8 9.35 12.10 0.64
N ILE A 9 9.40 12.25 1.97
CA ILE A 9 8.77 11.31 2.90
C ILE A 9 7.26 11.47 2.88
N GLU A 10 6.75 12.71 2.89
CA GLU A 10 5.31 12.99 2.82
C GLU A 10 4.70 12.35 1.57
N LYS A 11 5.36 12.52 0.41
CA LYS A 11 4.92 11.87 -0.83
C LYS A 11 4.89 10.34 -0.74
N LEU A 12 5.87 9.71 -0.08
CA LEU A 12 5.88 8.26 0.11
C LEU A 12 4.71 7.80 1.00
N LEU A 13 4.40 8.56 2.04
CA LEU A 13 3.27 8.29 2.94
C LEU A 13 1.93 8.48 2.23
N ASP A 14 1.79 9.50 1.39
CA ASP A 14 0.60 9.73 0.57
C ASP A 14 0.40 8.62 -0.46
N ASP A 15 1.46 8.26 -1.19
CA ASP A 15 1.44 7.14 -2.14
C ASP A 15 1.07 5.82 -1.45
N ALA A 16 1.60 5.59 -0.25
CA ALA A 16 1.31 4.41 0.55
C ALA A 16 -0.14 4.42 1.09
N THR A 17 -0.66 5.60 1.44
CA THR A 17 -2.04 5.80 1.89
C THR A 17 -3.04 5.48 0.78
N GLU A 18 -2.85 6.06 -0.40
CA GLU A 18 -3.70 5.80 -1.58
C GLU A 18 -3.74 4.30 -1.90
N LEU A 19 -2.58 3.65 -1.89
CA LEU A 19 -2.45 2.23 -2.16
C LEU A 19 -3.08 1.34 -1.07
N ALA A 20 -2.84 1.65 0.21
CA ALA A 20 -3.43 0.92 1.33
C ALA A 20 -4.95 0.97 1.31
N ILE A 21 -5.53 2.12 0.98
CA ILE A 21 -6.99 2.28 0.87
C ILE A 21 -7.54 1.44 -0.29
N SER A 22 -6.87 1.44 -1.45
CA SER A 22 -7.22 0.58 -2.59
C SER A 22 -7.21 -0.90 -2.18
N ALA A 23 -6.06 -1.39 -1.68
CA ALA A 23 -5.85 -2.79 -1.34
C ALA A 23 -6.80 -3.32 -0.24
N SER A 24 -7.25 -2.44 0.65
CA SER A 24 -8.10 -2.80 1.78
C SER A 24 -9.60 -2.72 1.47
N ARG A 25 -10.01 -2.37 0.23
CA ARG A 25 -11.43 -2.29 -0.15
C ARG A 25 -12.09 -3.65 0.06
N PRO A 26 -13.31 -3.71 0.62
CA PRO A 26 -14.01 -4.97 0.74
C PRO A 26 -14.37 -5.51 -0.64
N SER A 27 -13.92 -6.71 -0.95
CA SER A 27 -14.40 -7.49 -2.08
C SER A 27 -15.88 -7.84 -1.86
N GLY A 28 -16.69 -7.79 -2.93
CA GLY A 28 -18.14 -7.98 -2.88
C GLY A 28 -18.63 -9.34 -2.35
N ARG A 29 -17.73 -10.25 -1.95
CA ARG A 29 -18.05 -11.50 -1.26
C ARG A 29 -17.40 -11.53 0.12
N GLY A 30 -18.18 -11.24 1.16
CA GLY A 30 -17.82 -11.54 2.55
C GLY A 30 -17.03 -10.46 3.31
N ASN A 31 -17.07 -9.19 2.87
CA ASN A 31 -16.41 -8.05 3.53
C ASN A 31 -14.89 -8.24 3.77
N LYS A 32 -14.24 -9.14 3.02
CA LYS A 32 -12.79 -9.32 3.08
C LYS A 32 -12.09 -8.30 2.18
N PRO A 33 -10.90 -7.81 2.56
CA PRO A 33 -10.06 -6.97 1.69
C PRO A 33 -9.88 -7.56 0.29
N GLU A 34 -9.72 -6.70 -0.72
CA GLU A 34 -9.44 -7.06 -2.11
C GLU A 34 -8.06 -7.73 -2.26
N VAL A 35 -7.09 -7.31 -1.44
CA VAL A 35 -5.78 -7.94 -1.34
C VAL A 35 -5.64 -8.52 0.05
N ASP A 36 -5.28 -9.80 0.17
CA ASP A 36 -5.06 -10.45 1.46
C ASP A 36 -3.80 -9.92 2.19
N LYS A 37 -3.85 -9.92 3.52
CA LYS A 37 -2.74 -9.44 4.36
C LYS A 37 -1.41 -10.13 4.06
N SER A 38 -1.43 -11.45 3.84
CA SER A 38 -0.23 -12.22 3.48
C SER A 38 0.36 -11.76 2.15
N THR A 39 -0.46 -11.34 1.19
CA THR A 39 0.02 -10.82 -0.09
C THR A 39 0.76 -9.51 0.10
N VAL A 40 0.26 -8.61 0.96
CA VAL A 40 0.94 -7.36 1.32
C VAL A 40 2.28 -7.63 2.03
N GLU A 41 2.30 -8.54 3.01
CA GLU A 41 3.53 -8.94 3.70
C GLU A 41 4.59 -9.50 2.74
N ASN A 42 4.15 -10.38 1.84
CA ASN A 42 5.04 -11.02 0.87
C ASN A 42 5.70 -10.04 -0.09
N LEU A 43 5.10 -8.88 -0.40
CA LEU A 43 5.73 -7.88 -1.26
C LEU A 43 7.01 -7.32 -0.65
N LEU A 44 6.95 -6.91 0.61
CA LEU A 44 8.11 -6.37 1.33
C LEU A 44 9.17 -7.45 1.53
N SER A 45 8.76 -8.64 1.99
CA SER A 45 9.68 -9.77 2.18
C SER A 45 10.37 -10.19 0.89
N TYR A 46 9.63 -10.23 -0.23
CA TYR A 46 10.20 -10.55 -1.54
C TYR A 46 11.25 -9.52 -1.96
N LEU A 47 10.96 -8.23 -1.82
CA LEU A 47 11.91 -7.17 -2.16
C LEU A 47 13.17 -7.26 -1.29
N GLN A 48 13.02 -7.45 0.02
CA GLN A 48 14.16 -7.54 0.95
C GLN A 48 15.03 -8.78 0.68
N LEU A 49 14.42 -9.89 0.27
CA LEU A 49 15.13 -11.10 -0.10
C LEU A 49 15.88 -10.96 -1.42
N ARG A 50 15.23 -10.43 -2.45
CA ARG A 50 15.78 -10.33 -3.81
C ARG A 50 16.67 -9.13 -4.03
N LYS A 51 16.43 -8.05 -3.28
CA LYS A 51 17.12 -6.75 -3.42
C LYS A 51 17.10 -6.19 -4.83
N ASN A 52 16.05 -6.48 -5.59
CA ASN A 52 15.90 -6.08 -6.98
C ASN A 52 14.45 -5.64 -7.27
N ILE A 53 14.28 -4.40 -7.70
CA ILE A 53 12.96 -3.81 -7.98
C ILE A 53 12.34 -4.41 -9.24
N ASN A 54 13.11 -4.68 -10.28
CA ASN A 54 12.56 -5.26 -11.50
C ASN A 54 12.00 -6.67 -11.24
N GLU A 55 12.65 -7.44 -10.37
CA GLU A 55 12.11 -8.71 -9.90
C GLU A 55 10.83 -8.53 -9.09
N LEU A 56 10.74 -7.51 -8.23
CA LEU A 56 9.52 -7.19 -7.52
C LEU A 56 8.38 -6.80 -8.48
N LEU A 57 8.65 -5.98 -9.50
CA LEU A 57 7.65 -5.60 -10.50
C LEU A 57 7.13 -6.84 -11.26
N ALA A 58 8.02 -7.75 -11.65
CA ALA A 58 7.63 -9.03 -12.27
C ALA A 58 6.80 -9.90 -11.31
N TYR A 59 7.19 -9.94 -10.02
CA TYR A 59 6.43 -10.65 -8.98
C TYR A 59 5.02 -10.09 -8.83
N ILE A 60 4.84 -8.76 -8.82
CA ILE A 60 3.54 -8.09 -8.76
C ILE A 60 2.68 -8.47 -9.96
N ILE A 61 3.22 -8.40 -11.18
CA ILE A 61 2.49 -8.80 -12.40
C ILE A 61 2.01 -10.24 -12.29
N ARG A 62 2.85 -11.15 -11.76
CA ARG A 62 2.46 -12.54 -11.51
C ARG A 62 1.32 -12.66 -10.50
N GLN A 63 1.33 -11.89 -9.41
CA GLN A 63 0.24 -11.92 -8.42
C GLN A 63 -1.07 -11.38 -9.00
N MET A 64 -1.00 -10.34 -9.84
CA MET A 64 -2.17 -9.86 -10.59
C MET A 64 -2.76 -10.97 -11.48
N GLY A 65 -1.90 -11.70 -12.21
CA GLY A 65 -2.33 -12.83 -13.04
C GLY A 65 -2.93 -14.01 -12.27
N ARG A 66 -2.67 -14.10 -10.96
CA ARG A 66 -3.24 -15.12 -10.05
C ARG A 66 -4.53 -14.66 -9.38
N GLY A 67 -4.92 -13.40 -9.53
CA GLY A 67 -6.05 -12.81 -8.82
C GLY A 67 -5.77 -12.51 -7.34
N GLU A 68 -4.52 -12.60 -6.89
CA GLU A 68 -4.10 -12.29 -5.50
C GLU A 68 -4.00 -10.79 -5.24
N ILE A 69 -3.82 -10.02 -6.31
CA ILE A 69 -3.88 -8.56 -6.34
C ILE A 69 -4.84 -8.19 -7.47
N ASP A 70 -5.87 -7.40 -7.18
CA ASP A 70 -6.80 -6.93 -8.20
C ASP A 70 -6.11 -5.99 -9.21
N LYS A 71 -6.76 -5.74 -10.35
CA LYS A 71 -6.18 -4.94 -11.43
C LYS A 71 -5.93 -3.49 -11.02
N GLU A 72 -6.80 -2.88 -10.22
CA GLU A 72 -6.69 -1.47 -9.80
C GLU A 72 -5.49 -1.32 -8.85
N THR A 73 -5.47 -2.10 -7.77
CA THR A 73 -4.38 -2.08 -6.78
C THR A 73 -3.05 -2.46 -7.41
N GLY A 74 -3.01 -3.49 -8.28
CA GLY A 74 -1.80 -3.92 -8.97
C GLY A 74 -1.24 -2.84 -9.90
N SER A 75 -2.10 -2.16 -10.66
CA SER A 75 -1.68 -1.05 -11.53
C SER A 75 -1.11 0.12 -10.74
N LEU A 76 -1.76 0.45 -9.61
CA LEU A 76 -1.29 1.50 -8.71
C LEU A 76 0.08 1.13 -8.13
N LEU A 77 0.23 -0.08 -7.60
CA LEU A 77 1.49 -0.60 -7.04
C LEU A 77 2.65 -0.51 -8.05
N LEU A 78 2.43 -0.97 -9.28
CA LEU A 78 3.43 -0.86 -10.37
C LEU A 78 3.79 0.60 -10.68
N SER A 79 2.78 1.47 -10.75
CA SER A 79 2.99 2.90 -11.06
C SER A 79 3.84 3.60 -9.99
N LYS A 80 3.60 3.29 -8.71
CA LYS A 80 4.32 3.88 -7.59
C LYS A 80 5.73 3.30 -7.47
N LEU A 81 5.96 2.03 -7.79
CA LEU A 81 7.29 1.40 -7.65
C LEU A 81 8.22 1.63 -8.85
N ARG A 82 7.69 1.85 -10.05
CA ARG A 82 8.50 1.99 -11.27
C ARG A 82 9.46 3.17 -11.16
N GLY A 83 10.75 2.89 -11.31
CA GLY A 83 11.81 3.91 -11.31
C GLY A 83 12.29 4.35 -9.92
N LYS A 84 11.77 3.74 -8.84
CA LYS A 84 12.35 3.90 -7.50
C LYS A 84 13.65 3.10 -7.38
N ASP A 85 14.53 3.52 -6.48
CA ASP A 85 15.65 2.72 -6.01
C ASP A 85 15.22 1.77 -4.87
N TYR A 86 16.07 0.78 -4.57
CA TYR A 86 15.80 -0.28 -3.59
C TYR A 86 15.38 0.28 -2.22
N GLU A 87 16.14 1.24 -1.67
CA GLU A 87 15.88 1.79 -0.34
C GLU A 87 14.54 2.54 -0.28
N THR A 88 14.25 3.32 -1.32
CA THR A 88 12.98 4.05 -1.45
C THR A 88 11.81 3.07 -1.58
N ALA A 89 11.97 1.98 -2.33
CA ALA A 89 10.94 0.96 -2.49
C ALA A 89 10.71 0.17 -1.20
N VAL A 90 11.76 -0.19 -0.46
CA VAL A 90 11.64 -0.82 0.87
C VAL A 90 10.89 0.08 1.82
N THR A 91 11.26 1.37 1.88
CA THR A 91 10.60 2.36 2.74
C THR A 91 9.12 2.50 2.37
N PHE A 92 8.82 2.67 1.08
CA PHE A 92 7.46 2.75 0.56
C PHE A 92 6.61 1.52 0.94
N LEU A 93 7.12 0.31 0.69
CA LEU A 93 6.40 -0.93 1.01
C LEU A 93 6.22 -1.11 2.53
N GLY A 94 7.17 -0.64 3.34
CA GLY A 94 7.03 -0.59 4.80
C GLY A 94 5.85 0.27 5.24
N TYR A 95 5.76 1.51 4.74
CA TYR A 95 4.63 2.40 5.01
C TYR A 95 3.30 1.82 4.52
N PHE A 96 3.28 1.29 3.29
CA PHE A 96 2.10 0.64 2.74
C PHE A 96 1.62 -0.51 3.63
N LYS A 97 2.53 -1.39 4.06
CA LYS A 97 2.22 -2.50 4.97
C LYS A 97 1.58 -2.00 6.26
N TRP A 98 2.21 -1.07 6.96
CA TRP A 98 1.71 -0.59 8.26
C TRP A 98 0.34 0.09 8.15
N ILE A 99 0.15 0.93 7.13
CA ILE A 99 -1.13 1.59 6.91
C ILE A 99 -2.20 0.56 6.57
N TYR A 100 -1.92 -0.38 5.67
CA TYR A 100 -2.85 -1.45 5.32
C TYR A 100 -3.25 -2.30 6.54
N GLU A 101 -2.29 -2.66 7.40
CA GLU A 101 -2.54 -3.43 8.63
C GLU A 101 -3.48 -2.68 9.58
N ALA A 102 -3.30 -1.37 9.73
CA ALA A 102 -4.21 -0.54 10.51
C ALA A 102 -5.62 -0.55 9.88
N LEU A 103 -5.73 -0.28 8.58
CA LEU A 103 -7.01 -0.17 7.86
C LEU A 103 -7.81 -1.47 7.78
N THR A 104 -7.16 -2.62 7.98
CA THR A 104 -7.81 -3.94 7.98
C THR A 104 -8.01 -4.51 9.38
N SER A 105 -7.61 -3.78 10.42
CA SER A 105 -7.92 -4.13 11.81
C SER A 105 -9.43 -4.04 12.09
N ARG A 106 -9.92 -4.89 12.99
CA ARG A 106 -11.35 -4.88 13.39
C ARG A 106 -11.78 -3.56 14.02
N GLU A 107 -10.85 -2.90 14.71
CA GLU A 107 -11.10 -1.68 15.48
C GLU A 107 -11.38 -0.45 14.59
N LEU A 108 -10.97 -0.48 13.32
CA LEU A 108 -11.11 0.65 12.39
C LEU A 108 -12.12 0.41 11.26
N GLN A 109 -12.91 -0.68 11.33
CA GLN A 109 -13.89 -1.00 10.29
C GLN A 109 -15.04 0.02 10.22
N ASP A 110 -15.44 0.60 11.35
CA ASP A 110 -16.49 1.61 11.47
C ASP A 110 -16.12 2.92 10.73
N LYS A 111 -14.83 3.26 10.68
CA LYS A 111 -14.32 4.44 9.98
C LYS A 111 -14.18 4.23 8.46
N ARG A 112 -14.40 3.00 7.95
CA ARG A 112 -14.13 2.65 6.55
C ARG A 112 -14.83 3.55 5.54
N ALA A 113 -16.10 3.88 5.78
CA ALA A 113 -16.89 4.73 4.88
C ALA A 113 -16.27 6.13 4.70
N GLN A 114 -15.53 6.62 5.70
CA GLN A 114 -14.88 7.93 5.70
C GLN A 114 -13.55 7.93 4.93
N LEU A 115 -12.99 6.75 4.64
CA LEU A 115 -11.73 6.59 3.93
C LEU A 115 -11.89 6.65 2.40
N ASN A 116 -13.13 6.67 1.92
CA ASN A 116 -13.42 6.79 0.50
C ASN A 116 -12.79 8.09 -0.04
N ASN A 117 -11.87 7.95 -1.00
CA ASN A 117 -11.12 9.03 -1.65
C ASN A 117 -10.05 9.73 -0.80
N VAL A 118 -9.64 9.18 0.34
CA VAL A 118 -8.47 9.69 1.07
C VAL A 118 -7.20 9.32 0.29
N LYS A 119 -6.35 10.32 0.02
CA LYS A 119 -5.07 10.17 -0.69
C LYS A 119 -3.88 10.67 0.11
N GLU A 120 -4.12 11.58 1.05
CA GLU A 120 -3.10 12.20 1.86
C GLU A 120 -3.03 11.53 3.22
N PHE A 121 -1.81 11.21 3.67
CA PHE A 121 -1.57 10.58 4.96
C PHE A 121 -2.05 11.46 6.12
N LYS A 122 -1.86 12.78 6.02
CA LYS A 122 -2.34 13.72 7.04
C LYS A 122 -3.86 13.63 7.23
N LYS A 123 -4.61 13.55 6.14
CA LYS A 123 -6.07 13.39 6.19
C LYS A 123 -6.49 12.05 6.77
N LEU A 124 -5.73 10.98 6.48
CA LEU A 124 -5.94 9.69 7.13
C LEU A 124 -5.77 9.81 8.66
N VAL A 125 -4.69 10.45 9.13
CA VAL A 125 -4.44 10.67 10.56
C VAL A 125 -5.59 11.45 11.20
N GLU A 126 -6.06 12.52 10.57
CA GLU A 126 -7.18 13.35 11.08
C GLU A 126 -8.49 12.57 11.24
N ILE A 127 -8.75 11.57 10.40
CA ILE A 127 -9.94 10.72 10.50
C ILE A 127 -9.77 9.69 11.63
N LEU A 128 -8.58 9.12 11.75
CA LEU A 128 -8.29 8.07 12.73
C LEU A 128 -8.12 8.62 14.16
N SER A 129 -7.74 9.89 14.33
CA SER A 129 -7.51 10.52 15.64
C SER A 129 -8.78 11.10 16.30
N ARG A 130 -9.95 10.94 15.66
CA ARG A 130 -11.26 11.38 16.19
C ARG A 130 -11.99 10.23 16.86
#